data_AF-A0AAN8QIY5-F1
#
_entry.id   AF-A0AAN8QIY5-F1
#
_cell.length_a   1.000
_cell.length_b   1.000
_cell.length_c   1.000
_cell.angle_alpha   90.00
_cell.angle_beta   90.00
_cell.angle_gamma   90.00
#
_symmetry.space_group_name_H-M   'P 1'
#
loop_
_entity.id
_entity.type
_entity.pdbx_description
1 polymer ?
#
loop_
_entity_poly.entity_id
_entity_poly.type
_entity_poly.pdbx_seq_one_letter_code
_entity_poly.pdbx_strand_id
1 'polypeptide(L)'
;MIEETGWLIQHSSIGAELTTSNVSMFITSDAGNTWRQIFDEEYSVLYLDQGGALVAIRHTPLPIRHLWMSFDEGRQWNKYSFTMSPLFVDGLLGEPGEETLIMTIFGHVSHRSEWQLVKIDFRSIFNRRCTEGDYQTWHLHNRGEPCIMGVKRIYRKLKPVARCVMGKTYSVTMTSAPCDCTEADFECDYGYERRSDGKCTPAFWFLPSSMSRSCTTGTTFINSTGYRKVVSNNCTAGVIAEYMARRQHCPTQAPKGLHLVTSEGKLTATLGTNVTFLVFLEEGDGARTSIMVDFGDGHALTYSNVSSIEDGIKHIYKAVGIFRVTATGENSLGSESVVLYLHVTYPRPQRLCTDAERKRTRNDTKSSKSDGKHPGVPEHSPRELVTSPELMDTELNTRPIGCIKPHAHVKFSNELPTYINI
;
A
#
# COMPACT_ATOMS: atom_id res chain seq x y z
N MET A 1 -15.59 -12.91 -6.20
CA MET A 1 -14.86 -12.37 -7.38
C MET A 1 -15.69 -11.24 -7.95
N ILE A 2 -15.12 -10.04 -8.17
CA ILE A 2 -15.82 -8.93 -8.84
C ILE A 2 -15.42 -9.00 -10.31
N GLU A 3 -16.17 -9.74 -11.12
CA GLU A 3 -15.87 -9.84 -12.56
C GLU A 3 -16.67 -8.81 -13.35
N GLU A 4 -17.87 -8.44 -12.89
CA GLU A 4 -18.77 -7.54 -13.62
C GLU A 4 -19.42 -6.46 -12.75
N THR A 5 -19.78 -5.34 -13.38
CA THR A 5 -20.30 -4.18 -12.64
C THR A 5 -21.56 -4.47 -11.83
N GLY A 6 -21.41 -4.42 -10.51
CA GLY A 6 -22.50 -4.63 -9.54
C GLY A 6 -22.80 -6.10 -9.22
N TRP A 7 -22.13 -7.06 -9.85
CA TRP A 7 -22.36 -8.48 -9.62
C TRP A 7 -21.29 -9.03 -8.68
N LEU A 8 -21.72 -9.69 -7.62
CA LEU A 8 -20.83 -10.40 -6.70
C LEU A 8 -21.44 -11.76 -6.39
N ILE A 9 -20.64 -12.82 -6.53
CA ILE A 9 -20.97 -14.17 -6.09
C ILE A 9 -20.04 -14.54 -4.96
N GLN A 10 -20.62 -15.07 -3.88
CA GLN A 10 -19.91 -15.38 -2.65
C GLN A 10 -20.43 -16.68 -2.03
N HIS A 11 -19.51 -17.47 -1.47
CA HIS A 11 -19.81 -18.59 -0.59
C HIS A 11 -19.83 -18.07 0.85
N SER A 12 -20.92 -18.30 1.59
CA SER A 12 -21.07 -17.81 2.96
C SER A 12 -22.05 -18.68 3.75
N SER A 13 -22.01 -18.55 5.07
CA SER A 13 -23.05 -18.99 5.99
C SER A 13 -23.92 -17.79 6.41
N ILE A 14 -25.11 -18.09 6.98
CA ILE A 14 -26.04 -17.09 7.52
C ILE A 14 -25.95 -17.14 9.04
N GLY A 15 -25.50 -16.06 9.68
CA GLY A 15 -25.37 -15.97 11.13
C GLY A 15 -24.69 -14.68 11.59
N ALA A 16 -24.41 -14.59 12.89
CA ALA A 16 -23.64 -13.49 13.46
C ALA A 16 -22.14 -13.60 13.14
N GLU A 17 -21.67 -14.79 12.82
CA GLU A 17 -20.28 -15.11 12.51
C GLU A 17 -20.21 -16.14 11.36
N LEU A 18 -19.03 -16.25 10.74
CA LEU A 18 -18.79 -17.21 9.67
C LEU A 18 -18.60 -18.61 10.24
N THR A 19 -19.40 -19.56 9.76
CA THR A 19 -19.30 -21.00 10.08
C THR A 19 -18.76 -21.80 8.90
N THR A 20 -18.11 -22.92 9.20
CA THR A 20 -17.62 -23.90 8.21
C THR A 20 -18.69 -24.92 7.78
N SER A 21 -19.78 -25.03 8.54
CA SER A 21 -20.95 -25.83 8.18
C SER A 21 -22.04 -24.96 7.56
N ASN A 22 -22.89 -25.57 6.74
CA ASN A 22 -24.01 -24.91 6.03
C ASN A 22 -23.57 -23.72 5.17
N VAL A 23 -22.50 -23.92 4.39
CA VAL A 23 -22.04 -22.93 3.42
C VAL A 23 -22.93 -23.00 2.18
N SER A 24 -23.56 -21.88 1.86
CA SER A 24 -24.40 -21.72 0.68
C SER A 24 -23.82 -20.64 -0.23
N MET A 25 -24.29 -20.61 -1.47
CA MET A 25 -23.89 -19.60 -2.45
C MET A 25 -24.92 -18.49 -2.54
N PHE A 26 -24.42 -17.26 -2.51
CA PHE A 26 -25.20 -16.04 -2.62
C PHE A 26 -24.72 -15.21 -3.79
N ILE A 27 -25.66 -14.50 -4.41
CA ILE A 27 -25.38 -13.50 -5.44
C ILE A 27 -26.05 -12.18 -5.09
N THR A 28 -25.38 -11.10 -5.44
CA THR A 28 -25.96 -9.77 -5.57
C THR A 28 -25.77 -9.31 -7.00
N SER A 29 -26.75 -8.58 -7.52
CA SER A 29 -26.66 -7.91 -8.83
C SER A 29 -26.79 -6.38 -8.73
N ASP A 30 -26.78 -5.82 -7.51
CA ASP A 30 -26.91 -4.39 -7.24
C ASP A 30 -25.80 -3.86 -6.31
N ALA A 31 -24.59 -4.42 -6.45
CA ALA A 31 -23.39 -4.06 -5.68
C ALA A 31 -23.50 -4.26 -4.15
N GLY A 32 -24.29 -5.23 -3.71
CA GLY A 32 -24.37 -5.66 -2.32
C GLY A 32 -25.51 -5.04 -1.52
N ASN A 33 -26.44 -4.34 -2.18
CA ASN A 33 -27.65 -3.84 -1.52
C ASN A 33 -28.64 -4.98 -1.26
N THR A 34 -28.81 -5.91 -2.21
CA THR A 34 -29.67 -7.08 -2.06
C THR A 34 -28.91 -8.36 -2.37
N TRP A 35 -28.99 -9.31 -1.43
CA TRP A 35 -28.39 -10.63 -1.56
C TRP A 35 -29.50 -11.68 -1.69
N ARG A 36 -29.28 -12.66 -2.58
CA ARG A 36 -30.15 -13.83 -2.74
C ARG A 36 -29.31 -15.10 -2.71
N GLN A 37 -29.82 -16.12 -2.02
CA GLN A 37 -29.25 -17.47 -2.07
C GLN A 37 -29.58 -18.10 -3.43
N ILE A 38 -28.59 -18.76 -4.06
CA ILE A 38 -28.74 -19.41 -5.37
C ILE A 38 -28.54 -20.93 -5.30
N PHE A 39 -27.65 -21.41 -4.43
CA PHE A 39 -27.40 -22.84 -4.23
C PHE A 39 -27.10 -23.14 -2.77
N ASP A 40 -27.56 -24.29 -2.29
CA ASP A 40 -27.27 -24.78 -0.93
C ASP A 40 -25.88 -25.41 -0.81
N GLU A 41 -25.26 -25.73 -1.95
CA GLU A 41 -23.97 -26.41 -2.04
C GLU A 41 -22.97 -25.59 -2.86
N GLU A 42 -21.74 -26.11 -2.97
CA GLU A 42 -20.67 -25.49 -3.75
C GLU A 42 -20.83 -25.72 -5.25
N TYR A 43 -20.83 -24.62 -6.00
CA TYR A 43 -20.78 -24.59 -7.45
C TYR A 43 -19.65 -23.67 -7.89
N SER A 44 -19.01 -24.02 -8.99
CA SER A 44 -18.14 -23.10 -9.72
C SER A 44 -19.00 -22.34 -10.73
N VAL A 45 -18.92 -21.00 -10.71
CA VAL A 45 -19.71 -20.13 -11.58
C VAL A 45 -18.79 -19.43 -12.58
N LEU A 46 -19.22 -19.36 -13.84
CA LEU A 46 -18.57 -18.64 -14.92
C LEU A 46 -19.54 -17.58 -15.48
N TYR A 47 -19.02 -16.39 -15.75
CA TYR A 47 -19.74 -15.32 -16.43
C TYR A 47 -19.52 -15.46 -17.94
N LEU A 48 -20.63 -15.48 -18.68
CA LEU A 48 -20.62 -15.44 -20.13
C LEU A 48 -20.95 -14.03 -20.60
N ASP A 49 -20.29 -13.59 -21.68
CA ASP A 49 -20.59 -12.33 -22.36
C ASP A 49 -20.72 -11.15 -21.39
N GLN A 50 -19.67 -10.86 -20.61
CA GLN A 50 -19.63 -9.79 -19.59
C GLN A 50 -20.83 -9.79 -18.61
N GLY A 51 -21.30 -10.97 -18.23
CA GLY A 51 -22.45 -11.13 -17.35
C GLY A 51 -23.82 -11.12 -18.04
N GLY A 52 -23.87 -11.34 -19.35
CA GLY A 52 -25.12 -11.62 -20.08
C GLY A 52 -25.79 -12.93 -19.63
N ALA A 53 -25.00 -13.93 -19.21
CA ALA A 53 -25.49 -15.14 -18.56
C ALA A 53 -24.51 -15.68 -17.52
N LEU A 54 -25.05 -16.50 -16.60
CA LEU A 54 -24.28 -17.26 -15.63
C LEU A 54 -24.37 -18.73 -15.96
N VAL A 55 -23.23 -19.43 -15.87
CA VAL A 55 -23.16 -20.88 -15.92
C VAL A 55 -22.61 -21.39 -14.60
N ALA A 56 -23.29 -22.35 -13.99
CA ALA A 56 -22.86 -22.97 -12.74
C ALA A 56 -22.72 -24.49 -12.90
N ILE A 57 -21.61 -25.02 -12.40
CA ILE A 57 -21.34 -26.46 -12.35
C ILE A 57 -21.07 -26.87 -10.92
N ARG A 58 -21.69 -27.98 -10.48
CA ARG A 58 -21.60 -28.44 -9.10
C ARG A 58 -20.19 -28.95 -8.82
N HIS A 59 -19.60 -28.51 -7.70
CA HIS A 59 -18.35 -29.05 -7.21
C HIS A 59 -18.65 -30.32 -6.40
N THR A 60 -18.36 -31.49 -6.97
CA THR A 60 -18.70 -32.78 -6.34
C THR A 60 -17.71 -33.87 -6.73
N PRO A 61 -17.37 -34.80 -5.82
CA PRO A 61 -16.56 -35.97 -6.15
C PRO A 61 -17.33 -37.01 -6.98
N LEU A 62 -18.64 -36.81 -7.22
CA LEU A 62 -19.47 -37.72 -8.01
C LEU A 62 -19.48 -37.29 -9.48
N PRO A 63 -19.59 -38.24 -10.43
CA PRO A 63 -19.62 -37.89 -11.84
C PRO A 63 -20.96 -37.22 -12.19
N ILE A 64 -20.87 -36.11 -12.93
CA ILE A 64 -22.02 -35.29 -13.34
C ILE A 64 -22.10 -35.15 -14.86
N ARG A 65 -23.29 -34.83 -15.37
CA ARG A 65 -23.52 -34.59 -16.81
C ARG A 65 -24.33 -33.33 -17.10
N HIS A 66 -24.66 -32.58 -16.05
CA HIS A 66 -25.52 -31.42 -16.16
C HIS A 66 -24.82 -30.17 -15.64
N LEU A 67 -25.10 -29.04 -16.28
CA LEU A 67 -24.78 -27.70 -15.83
C LEU A 67 -26.07 -26.91 -15.61
N TRP A 68 -25.96 -25.81 -14.89
CA TRP A 68 -27.04 -24.86 -14.69
C TRP A 68 -26.72 -23.55 -15.41
N MET A 69 -27.73 -22.92 -15.99
CA MET A 69 -27.57 -21.65 -16.69
C MET A 69 -28.70 -20.69 -16.33
N SER A 70 -28.35 -19.41 -16.18
CA SER A 70 -29.28 -18.33 -15.87
C SER A 70 -29.01 -17.11 -16.77
N PHE A 71 -30.09 -16.48 -17.23
CA PHE A 71 -30.08 -15.26 -18.06
C PHE A 71 -30.67 -14.05 -17.33
N ASP A 72 -31.17 -14.24 -16.11
CA ASP A 72 -31.89 -13.24 -15.33
C ASP A 72 -31.16 -12.91 -14.02
N GLU A 73 -29.84 -12.78 -14.15
CA GLU A 73 -28.91 -12.48 -13.06
C GLU A 73 -28.86 -13.59 -11.98
N GLY A 74 -29.30 -14.81 -12.25
CA GLY A 74 -29.32 -15.90 -11.26
C GLY A 74 -30.62 -15.97 -10.45
N ARG A 75 -31.73 -15.42 -10.94
CA ARG A 75 -33.06 -15.57 -10.31
C ARG A 75 -33.71 -16.91 -10.70
N GLN A 76 -33.57 -17.31 -11.96
CA GLN A 76 -34.01 -18.59 -12.48
C GLN A 76 -32.84 -19.34 -13.09
N TRP A 77 -32.73 -20.63 -12.74
CA TRP A 77 -31.69 -21.53 -13.21
C TRP A 77 -32.30 -22.68 -13.98
N ASN A 78 -31.85 -22.87 -15.22
CA ASN A 78 -32.26 -23.96 -16.08
C ASN A 78 -31.15 -25.00 -16.19
N LYS A 79 -31.52 -26.29 -16.17
CA LYS A 79 -30.58 -27.41 -16.18
C LYS A 79 -30.38 -27.94 -17.59
N TYR A 80 -29.13 -28.06 -18.04
CA TYR A 80 -28.77 -28.54 -19.38
C TYR A 80 -27.78 -29.71 -19.29
N SER A 81 -27.91 -30.69 -20.20
CA SER A 81 -26.96 -31.81 -20.28
C SER A 81 -25.79 -31.42 -21.19
N PHE A 82 -24.56 -31.43 -20.66
CA PHE A 82 -23.34 -31.12 -21.44
C PHE A 82 -22.64 -32.37 -21.96
N THR A 83 -23.09 -33.57 -21.58
CA THR A 83 -22.55 -34.84 -22.06
C THR A 83 -23.62 -35.93 -21.94
N MET A 84 -23.46 -37.02 -22.68
CA MET A 84 -24.33 -38.19 -22.59
C MET A 84 -23.95 -39.08 -21.40
N SER A 85 -22.66 -39.28 -21.18
CA SER A 85 -22.11 -40.07 -20.08
C SER A 85 -21.59 -39.17 -18.96
N PRO A 86 -21.90 -39.44 -17.68
CA PRO A 86 -21.37 -38.69 -16.54
C PRO A 86 -19.84 -38.60 -16.54
N LEU A 87 -19.32 -37.43 -16.17
CA LEU A 87 -17.90 -37.09 -16.10
C LEU A 87 -17.54 -36.61 -14.69
N PHE A 88 -16.42 -37.06 -14.15
CA PHE A 88 -15.79 -36.43 -12.99
C PHE A 88 -15.15 -35.13 -13.46
N VAL A 89 -15.66 -34.00 -12.97
CA VAL A 89 -15.23 -32.67 -13.42
C VAL A 89 -14.09 -32.20 -12.55
N ASP A 90 -12.93 -31.96 -13.16
CA ASP A 90 -11.74 -31.44 -12.48
C ASP A 90 -11.65 -29.91 -12.57
N GLY A 91 -12.22 -29.30 -13.62
CA GLY A 91 -12.30 -27.85 -13.73
C GLY A 91 -12.99 -27.33 -14.98
N LEU A 92 -13.06 -25.99 -15.05
CA LEU A 92 -13.69 -25.23 -16.12
C LEU A 92 -12.79 -24.08 -16.57
N LEU A 93 -12.86 -23.75 -17.85
CA LEU A 93 -12.14 -22.64 -18.47
C LEU A 93 -13.10 -21.87 -19.38
N GLY A 94 -13.16 -20.55 -19.21
CA GLY A 94 -13.74 -19.64 -20.20
C GLY A 94 -12.70 -19.23 -21.23
N GLU A 95 -13.13 -18.96 -22.47
CA GLU A 95 -12.28 -18.27 -23.43
C GLU A 95 -11.81 -16.92 -22.85
N PRO A 96 -10.51 -16.60 -22.91
CA PRO A 96 -10.03 -15.31 -22.42
C PRO A 96 -10.50 -14.19 -23.35
N GLY A 97 -11.02 -13.11 -22.77
CA GLY A 97 -11.44 -11.92 -23.51
C GLY A 97 -12.76 -11.38 -23.01
N GLU A 98 -13.25 -10.36 -23.70
CA GLU A 98 -14.48 -9.64 -23.36
C GLU A 98 -15.76 -10.34 -23.85
N GLU A 99 -15.66 -11.24 -24.83
CA GLU A 99 -16.81 -11.96 -25.43
C GLU A 99 -16.72 -13.45 -25.09
N THR A 100 -16.76 -13.79 -23.80
CA THR A 100 -16.64 -15.19 -23.31
C THR A 100 -17.86 -16.02 -23.66
N LEU A 101 -17.90 -16.56 -24.88
CA LEU A 101 -19.01 -17.38 -25.39
C LEU A 101 -18.67 -18.86 -25.53
N ILE A 102 -17.43 -19.23 -25.22
CA ILE A 102 -16.96 -20.61 -25.27
C ILE A 102 -16.49 -21.00 -23.87
N MET A 103 -17.02 -22.12 -23.38
CA MET A 103 -16.58 -22.74 -22.13
C MET A 103 -16.03 -24.13 -22.43
N THR A 104 -14.92 -24.49 -21.78
CA THR A 104 -14.36 -25.83 -21.84
C THR A 104 -14.37 -26.46 -20.45
N ILE A 105 -15.03 -27.61 -20.32
CA ILE A 105 -15.02 -28.44 -19.13
C ILE A 105 -13.98 -29.53 -19.35
N PHE A 106 -13.10 -29.76 -18.38
CA PHE A 106 -12.13 -30.86 -18.44
C PHE A 106 -12.28 -31.78 -17.24
N GLY A 107 -12.10 -33.07 -17.49
CA GLY A 107 -12.36 -34.11 -16.49
C GLY A 107 -12.00 -35.50 -16.96
N HIS A 108 -12.52 -36.51 -16.28
CA HIS A 108 -12.29 -37.93 -16.60
C HIS A 108 -13.57 -38.75 -16.41
N VAL A 109 -13.76 -39.82 -17.18
CA VAL A 109 -14.94 -40.71 -17.05
C VAL A 109 -14.80 -41.65 -15.86
N SER A 110 -13.56 -42.02 -15.54
CA SER A 110 -13.18 -42.88 -14.42
C SER A 110 -11.79 -42.48 -13.94
N HIS A 111 -11.45 -42.73 -12.68
CA HIS A 111 -10.11 -42.40 -12.14
C HIS A 111 -8.95 -43.10 -12.88
N ARG A 112 -9.23 -44.07 -13.74
CA ARG A 112 -8.25 -44.75 -14.60
C ARG A 112 -8.37 -44.39 -16.08
N SER A 113 -9.30 -43.51 -16.46
CA SER A 113 -9.51 -43.12 -17.86
C SER A 113 -8.58 -41.98 -18.26
N GLU A 114 -8.40 -41.80 -19.57
CA GLU A 114 -7.79 -40.60 -20.13
C GLU A 114 -8.66 -39.36 -19.86
N TRP A 115 -8.03 -38.18 -19.97
CA TRP A 115 -8.70 -36.89 -19.84
C TRP A 115 -9.69 -36.67 -20.99
N GLN A 116 -10.84 -36.08 -20.68
CA GLN A 116 -11.83 -35.64 -21.64
C GLN A 116 -12.04 -34.13 -21.54
N LEU A 117 -12.22 -33.50 -22.69
CA LEU A 117 -12.54 -32.08 -22.81
C LEU A 117 -13.89 -31.95 -23.51
N VAL A 118 -14.82 -31.24 -22.88
CA VAL A 118 -16.11 -30.88 -23.45
C VAL A 118 -16.10 -29.39 -23.72
N LYS A 119 -16.14 -29.02 -25.00
CA LYS A 119 -16.26 -27.64 -25.44
C LYS A 119 -17.73 -27.30 -25.68
N ILE A 120 -18.23 -26.28 -25.01
CA ILE A 120 -19.58 -25.75 -25.16
C ILE A 120 -19.48 -24.39 -25.85
N ASP A 121 -20.29 -24.21 -26.88
CA ASP A 121 -20.37 -22.99 -27.68
C ASP A 121 -21.74 -22.35 -27.48
N PHE A 122 -21.77 -21.17 -26.83
CA PHE A 122 -23.00 -20.46 -26.50
C PHE A 122 -23.45 -19.49 -27.60
N ARG A 123 -22.73 -19.40 -28.73
CA ARG A 123 -23.06 -18.47 -29.83
C ARG A 123 -24.43 -18.74 -30.47
N SER A 124 -24.94 -19.97 -30.37
CA SER A 124 -26.31 -20.31 -30.81
C SER A 124 -27.39 -19.56 -30.02
N ILE A 125 -27.14 -19.34 -28.73
CA ILE A 125 -28.06 -18.68 -27.79
C ILE A 125 -27.98 -17.16 -27.94
N PHE A 126 -26.77 -16.65 -28.16
CA PHE A 126 -26.50 -15.23 -28.39
C PHE A 126 -26.35 -14.94 -29.89
N ASN A 127 -27.43 -15.14 -30.65
CA ASN A 127 -27.38 -15.14 -32.12
C ASN A 127 -27.32 -13.75 -32.78
N ARG A 128 -27.38 -12.66 -32.01
CA ARG A 128 -27.37 -11.27 -32.51
C ARG A 128 -26.59 -10.37 -31.57
N ARG A 129 -26.23 -9.18 -32.05
CA ARG A 129 -25.64 -8.12 -31.22
C ARG A 129 -26.72 -7.33 -30.48
N CYS A 130 -26.37 -6.86 -29.28
CA CYS A 130 -27.26 -6.01 -28.50
C CYS A 130 -27.43 -4.62 -29.13
N THR A 131 -28.63 -4.08 -28.99
CA THR A 131 -29.01 -2.73 -29.43
C THR A 131 -29.42 -1.90 -28.21
N GLU A 132 -29.53 -0.57 -28.33
CA GLU A 132 -29.92 0.31 -27.20
C GLU A 132 -31.25 -0.12 -26.53
N GLY A 133 -32.18 -0.71 -27.29
CA GLY A 133 -33.46 -1.20 -26.76
C GLY A 133 -33.35 -2.42 -25.85
N ASP A 134 -32.22 -3.14 -25.88
CA ASP A 134 -31.96 -4.34 -25.08
C ASP A 134 -31.47 -4.01 -23.67
N TYR A 135 -31.09 -2.75 -23.43
CA TYR A 135 -30.55 -2.30 -22.15
C TYR A 135 -31.59 -1.59 -21.29
N GLN A 136 -31.37 -1.63 -19.99
CA GLN A 136 -32.08 -0.85 -18.98
C GLN A 136 -31.08 -0.06 -18.13
N THR A 137 -31.49 1.08 -17.60
CA THR A 137 -30.66 1.90 -16.73
C THR A 137 -30.71 1.39 -15.30
N TRP A 138 -29.55 1.30 -14.66
CA TRP A 138 -29.41 0.98 -13.25
C TRP A 138 -28.66 2.09 -12.53
N HIS A 139 -29.28 2.63 -11.47
CA HIS A 139 -28.70 3.68 -10.66
C HIS A 139 -27.93 3.04 -9.51
N LEU A 140 -26.61 3.28 -9.45
CA LEU A 140 -25.82 2.83 -8.32
C LEU A 140 -26.18 3.67 -7.10
N HIS A 141 -26.52 2.99 -6.01
CA HIS A 141 -26.82 3.61 -4.73
C HIS A 141 -26.32 2.75 -3.57
N ASN A 142 -26.17 3.34 -2.40
CA ASN A 142 -25.91 2.63 -1.15
C ASN A 142 -27.12 2.84 -0.23
N ARG A 143 -27.95 1.81 -0.03
CA ARG A 143 -29.16 1.88 0.81
C ARG A 143 -30.09 3.06 0.48
N GLY A 144 -30.24 3.37 -0.80
CA GLY A 144 -31.04 4.48 -1.30
C GLY A 144 -30.28 5.77 -1.59
N GLU A 145 -29.07 5.95 -1.06
CA GLU A 145 -28.24 7.13 -1.33
C GLU A 145 -27.53 7.01 -2.69
N PRO A 146 -27.86 7.87 -3.68
CA PRO A 146 -27.32 7.75 -5.03
C PRO A 146 -25.93 8.38 -5.18
N CYS A 147 -25.48 9.17 -4.19
CA CYS A 147 -24.20 9.84 -4.25
C CYS A 147 -23.12 9.01 -3.57
N ILE A 148 -22.24 8.40 -4.36
CA ILE A 148 -21.14 7.58 -3.83
C ILE A 148 -19.82 8.17 -4.32
N MET A 149 -18.94 8.49 -3.39
CA MET A 149 -17.67 9.19 -3.67
C MET A 149 -17.90 10.52 -4.43
N GLY A 150 -18.94 11.25 -4.03
CA GLY A 150 -19.29 12.54 -4.60
C GLY A 150 -19.82 12.52 -6.04
N VAL A 151 -20.21 11.35 -6.55
CA VAL A 151 -20.70 11.19 -7.92
C VAL A 151 -21.92 10.26 -7.96
N LYS A 152 -22.96 10.68 -8.67
CA LYS A 152 -24.08 9.82 -9.07
C LYS A 152 -23.69 9.06 -10.33
N ARG A 153 -23.68 7.72 -10.27
CA ARG A 153 -23.33 6.85 -11.41
C ARG A 153 -24.54 6.11 -11.92
N ILE A 154 -24.76 6.18 -13.22
CA ILE A 154 -25.81 5.43 -13.92
C ILE A 154 -25.13 4.45 -14.87
N TYR A 155 -25.41 3.18 -14.66
CA TYR A 155 -24.93 2.06 -15.46
C TYR A 155 -26.02 1.58 -16.40
N ARG A 156 -25.59 0.91 -17.47
CA ARG A 156 -26.47 0.13 -18.32
C ARG A 156 -26.37 -1.33 -17.91
N LYS A 157 -27.51 -2.01 -17.88
CA LYS A 157 -27.58 -3.46 -17.67
C LYS A 157 -28.41 -4.08 -18.76
N LEU A 158 -28.07 -5.29 -19.17
CA LEU A 158 -28.86 -6.04 -20.12
C LEU A 158 -30.22 -6.41 -19.49
N LYS A 159 -31.30 -6.30 -20.26
CA LYS A 159 -32.61 -6.79 -19.81
C LYS A 159 -32.59 -8.32 -19.75
N PRO A 160 -33.22 -8.96 -18.75
CA PRO A 160 -33.27 -10.42 -18.64
C PRO A 160 -33.82 -11.16 -19.88
N VAL A 161 -34.66 -10.47 -20.68
CA VAL A 161 -35.27 -11.03 -21.90
C VAL A 161 -34.37 -10.89 -23.14
N ALA A 162 -33.33 -10.05 -23.08
CA ALA A 162 -32.46 -9.80 -24.20
C ALA A 162 -31.35 -10.87 -24.26
N ARG A 163 -31.36 -11.67 -25.31
CA ARG A 163 -30.33 -12.68 -25.60
C ARG A 163 -29.49 -12.22 -26.78
N CYS A 164 -28.43 -11.50 -26.49
CA CYS A 164 -27.56 -10.90 -27.50
C CYS A 164 -26.15 -10.74 -26.95
N VAL A 165 -25.16 -10.67 -27.84
CA VAL A 165 -23.75 -10.48 -27.49
C VAL A 165 -23.48 -9.00 -27.21
N MET A 166 -22.89 -8.72 -26.06
CA MET A 166 -22.39 -7.40 -25.68
C MET A 166 -21.07 -7.14 -26.43
N GLY A 167 -21.12 -6.30 -27.46
CA GLY A 167 -19.95 -6.04 -28.31
C GLY A 167 -18.87 -5.19 -27.63
N LYS A 168 -17.63 -5.28 -28.16
CA LYS A 168 -16.40 -4.59 -27.68
C LYS A 168 -16.46 -3.08 -27.40
N THR A 169 -17.45 -2.36 -27.92
CA THR A 169 -17.61 -0.90 -27.69
C THR A 169 -18.51 -0.58 -26.48
N TYR A 170 -18.76 -1.56 -25.61
CA TYR A 170 -19.67 -1.42 -24.48
C TYR A 170 -19.09 -0.49 -23.40
N SER A 171 -19.54 0.78 -23.37
CA SER A 171 -19.29 1.66 -22.23
C SER A 171 -20.27 1.32 -21.11
N VAL A 172 -19.80 0.57 -20.12
CA VAL A 172 -20.59 0.14 -18.96
C VAL A 172 -21.19 1.32 -18.18
N THR A 173 -20.46 2.45 -18.15
CA THR A 173 -20.90 3.70 -17.49
C THR A 173 -21.55 4.63 -18.51
N MET A 174 -22.83 4.97 -18.30
CA MET A 174 -23.59 5.84 -19.21
C MET A 174 -23.47 7.32 -18.84
N THR A 175 -23.51 7.65 -17.56
CA THR A 175 -23.48 9.04 -17.09
C THR A 175 -22.92 9.11 -15.68
N SER A 176 -22.02 10.06 -15.45
CA SER A 176 -21.53 10.47 -14.14
C SER A 176 -21.85 11.95 -13.93
N ALA A 177 -22.51 12.26 -12.82
CA ALA A 177 -22.80 13.64 -12.42
C ALA A 177 -22.24 13.90 -11.02
N PRO A 178 -21.49 15.00 -10.79
CA PRO A 178 -20.98 15.32 -9.47
C PRO A 178 -22.14 15.67 -8.52
N CYS A 179 -21.93 15.43 -7.24
CA CYS A 179 -22.83 15.86 -6.17
C CYS A 179 -22.26 17.04 -5.40
N ASP A 180 -23.10 17.66 -4.58
CA ASP A 180 -22.66 18.51 -3.49
C ASP A 180 -22.01 17.64 -2.40
N CYS A 181 -20.90 18.11 -1.85
CA CYS A 181 -20.23 17.46 -0.74
C CYS A 181 -21.06 17.60 0.54
N THR A 182 -21.07 16.53 1.31
CA THR A 182 -21.65 16.40 2.65
C THR A 182 -20.54 16.09 3.67
N GLU A 183 -20.86 16.08 4.95
CA GLU A 183 -19.90 15.66 6.00
C GLU A 183 -19.33 14.25 5.77
N ALA A 184 -20.11 13.35 5.17
CA ALA A 184 -19.70 11.97 4.87
C ALA A 184 -18.59 11.88 3.80
N ASP A 185 -18.38 12.95 3.03
CA ASP A 185 -17.32 13.03 2.00
C ASP A 185 -15.95 13.44 2.58
N PHE A 186 -15.87 13.64 3.90
CA PHE A 186 -14.67 14.01 4.63
C PHE A 186 -14.29 12.96 5.69
N GLU A 187 -12.99 12.73 5.81
CA GLU A 187 -12.39 11.90 6.86
C GLU A 187 -11.52 12.74 7.79
N CYS A 188 -11.14 12.20 8.94
CA CYS A 188 -10.24 12.92 9.84
C CYS A 188 -8.86 13.06 9.21
N ASP A 189 -8.29 14.24 9.36
CA ASP A 189 -6.93 14.52 8.89
C ASP A 189 -5.89 13.93 9.86
N TYR A 190 -4.62 14.00 9.48
CA TYR A 190 -3.51 13.51 10.29
C TYR A 190 -3.54 14.09 11.71
N GLY A 191 -3.45 13.20 12.71
CA GLY A 191 -3.46 13.59 14.12
C GLY A 191 -4.84 13.91 14.69
N TYR A 192 -5.92 13.71 13.92
CA TYR A 192 -7.29 13.82 14.39
C TYR A 192 -7.99 12.45 14.39
N GLU A 193 -8.84 12.23 15.39
CA GLU A 193 -9.61 10.99 15.56
C GLU A 193 -11.11 11.29 15.69
N ARG A 194 -11.95 10.39 15.18
CA ARG A 194 -13.41 10.50 15.33
C ARG A 194 -13.81 10.14 16.75
N ARG A 195 -14.51 11.05 17.43
CA ARG A 195 -15.12 10.78 18.74
C ARG A 195 -16.52 10.21 18.58
N SER A 196 -17.14 9.85 19.71
CA SER A 196 -18.48 9.27 19.77
C SER A 196 -19.59 10.20 19.26
N ASP A 197 -19.34 11.51 19.21
CA ASP A 197 -20.23 12.52 18.62
C ASP A 197 -20.09 12.63 17.09
N GLY A 198 -19.21 11.83 16.47
CA GLY A 198 -18.96 11.82 15.03
C GLY A 198 -17.93 12.86 14.56
N LYS A 199 -17.50 13.77 15.43
CA LYS A 199 -16.57 14.86 15.06
C LYS A 199 -15.11 14.43 15.16
N CYS A 200 -14.29 14.98 14.27
CA CYS A 200 -12.84 14.84 14.31
C CYS A 200 -12.24 15.82 15.31
N THR A 201 -11.49 15.32 16.29
CA THR A 201 -10.76 16.12 17.28
C THR A 201 -9.31 15.70 17.36
N PRO A 202 -8.38 16.59 17.76
CA PRO A 202 -6.98 16.23 17.90
C PRO A 202 -6.80 15.02 18.84
N ALA A 203 -6.00 14.05 18.40
CA ALA A 203 -5.56 12.95 19.23
C ALA A 203 -4.66 13.47 20.35
N PHE A 204 -4.55 12.72 21.45
CA PHE A 204 -3.83 13.18 22.65
C PHE A 204 -2.34 13.50 22.40
N TRP A 205 -1.72 12.85 21.42
CA TRP A 205 -0.31 13.01 21.05
C TRP A 205 -0.10 14.11 20.01
N PHE A 206 -1.16 14.58 19.36
CA PHE A 206 -1.08 15.53 18.28
C PHE A 206 -1.39 16.93 18.77
N LEU A 207 -0.45 17.84 18.56
CA LEU A 207 -0.63 19.26 18.85
C LEU A 207 -0.85 20.00 17.52
N PRO A 208 -2.04 20.55 17.24
CA PRO A 208 -2.32 21.23 15.96
C PRO A 208 -1.40 22.42 15.67
N SER A 209 -0.90 23.08 16.72
CA SER A 209 0.06 24.19 16.56
C SER A 209 1.43 23.73 16.04
N SER A 210 1.74 22.43 16.08
CA SER A 210 3.01 21.89 15.56
C SER A 210 3.17 22.08 14.05
N MET A 211 2.08 22.16 13.28
CA MET A 211 2.14 22.44 11.83
C MET A 211 2.74 23.81 11.51
N SER A 212 2.70 24.76 12.45
CA SER A 212 3.34 26.08 12.28
C SER A 212 4.85 26.07 12.53
N ARG A 213 5.40 25.03 13.19
CA ARG A 213 6.81 24.97 13.61
C ARG A 213 7.79 24.99 12.45
N SER A 214 7.41 24.38 11.33
CA SER A 214 8.25 24.29 10.12
C SER A 214 7.92 25.37 9.09
N CYS A 215 7.10 26.38 9.43
CA CYS A 215 6.73 27.39 8.46
C CYS A 215 7.66 28.62 8.45
N THR A 216 8.13 28.98 7.26
CA THR A 216 8.90 30.21 7.04
C THR A 216 8.02 31.46 7.06
N THR A 217 8.45 32.49 7.78
CA THR A 217 7.74 33.78 7.83
C THR A 217 7.63 34.41 6.44
N GLY A 218 6.45 34.94 6.11
CA GLY A 218 6.14 35.47 4.78
C GLY A 218 5.57 34.44 3.80
N THR A 219 5.58 33.15 4.14
CA THR A 219 4.87 32.11 3.40
C THR A 219 3.48 31.83 4.00
N THR A 220 2.68 31.04 3.28
CA THR A 220 1.38 30.56 3.75
C THR A 220 1.43 29.07 3.96
N PHE A 221 0.80 28.59 5.02
CA PHE A 221 0.61 27.18 5.28
C PHE A 221 -0.87 26.82 5.20
N ILE A 222 -1.14 25.54 5.00
CA ILE A 222 -2.50 25.00 4.98
C ILE A 222 -2.82 24.54 6.41
N ASN A 223 -3.65 25.31 7.12
CA ASN A 223 -4.10 24.94 8.45
C ASN A 223 -5.31 24.02 8.34
N SER A 224 -5.14 22.79 8.83
CA SER A 224 -6.21 21.79 8.85
C SER A 224 -7.30 22.17 9.84
N THR A 225 -8.56 21.95 9.44
CA THR A 225 -9.75 22.03 10.32
C THR A 225 -9.93 20.76 11.16
N GLY A 226 -9.06 19.76 10.95
CA GLY A 226 -9.20 18.40 11.48
C GLY A 226 -9.82 17.41 10.51
N TYR A 227 -10.23 17.88 9.33
CA TYR A 227 -10.84 17.08 8.29
C TYR A 227 -10.09 17.22 6.98
N ARG A 228 -10.17 16.18 6.15
CA ARG A 228 -9.71 16.19 4.77
C ARG A 228 -10.72 15.50 3.87
N LYS A 229 -10.80 15.94 2.62
CA LYS A 229 -11.68 15.31 1.63
C LYS A 229 -11.18 13.89 1.36
N VAL A 230 -12.09 12.92 1.31
CA VAL A 230 -11.75 11.53 0.96
C VAL A 230 -11.08 11.51 -0.42
N VAL A 231 -9.97 10.78 -0.53
CA VAL A 231 -9.20 10.69 -1.77
C VAL A 231 -10.07 10.12 -2.89
N SER A 232 -9.95 10.68 -4.10
CA SER A 232 -10.76 10.33 -5.28
C SER A 232 -12.26 10.64 -5.17
N ASN A 233 -12.69 11.38 -4.13
CA ASN A 233 -14.05 11.89 -4.04
C ASN A 233 -14.23 13.12 -4.95
N ASN A 234 -15.23 13.08 -5.83
CA ASN A 234 -15.43 14.06 -6.90
C ASN A 234 -16.58 15.04 -6.66
N CYS A 235 -17.05 15.19 -5.42
CA CYS A 235 -18.07 16.20 -5.09
C CYS A 235 -17.52 17.63 -5.28
N THR A 236 -18.37 18.59 -5.64
CA THR A 236 -17.93 19.91 -6.15
C THR A 236 -18.46 21.14 -5.39
N ALA A 237 -19.58 21.04 -4.67
CA ALA A 237 -20.15 22.15 -3.88
C ALA A 237 -20.58 21.69 -2.48
N GLY A 238 -21.50 22.39 -1.81
CA GLY A 238 -21.96 22.04 -0.46
C GLY A 238 -21.02 22.51 0.65
N VAL A 239 -20.73 21.64 1.62
CA VAL A 239 -20.00 22.01 2.86
C VAL A 239 -18.47 22.09 2.71
N ILE A 240 -17.96 22.15 1.47
CA ILE A 240 -16.52 22.17 1.18
C ILE A 240 -15.77 23.24 1.98
N ALA A 241 -16.29 24.46 2.04
CA ALA A 241 -15.63 25.58 2.70
C ALA A 241 -15.55 25.44 4.24
N GLU A 242 -16.40 24.61 4.82
CA GLU A 242 -16.41 24.34 6.26
C GLU A 242 -15.33 23.33 6.65
N TYR A 243 -15.21 22.25 5.86
CA TYR A 243 -14.33 21.12 6.18
C TYR A 243 -12.95 21.19 5.52
N MET A 244 -12.78 21.92 4.42
CA MET A 244 -11.46 22.06 3.80
C MET A 244 -10.51 22.90 4.65
N ALA A 245 -9.25 22.47 4.65
CA ALA A 245 -8.16 23.20 5.26
C ALA A 245 -8.01 24.60 4.66
N ARG A 246 -7.66 25.57 5.51
CA ARG A 246 -7.63 27.00 5.15
C ARG A 246 -6.20 27.48 5.02
N ARG A 247 -5.93 28.27 3.98
CA ARG A 247 -4.64 28.96 3.85
C ARG A 247 -4.54 30.04 4.92
N GLN A 248 -3.48 29.99 5.71
CA GLN A 248 -3.17 30.97 6.75
C GLN A 248 -1.74 31.46 6.58
N HIS A 249 -1.51 32.72 6.95
CA HIS A 249 -0.17 33.28 6.98
C HIS A 249 0.60 32.70 8.16
N CYS A 250 1.89 32.43 7.94
CA CYS A 250 2.71 31.89 9.00
C CYS A 250 2.97 32.97 10.06
N PRO A 251 2.65 32.69 11.34
CA PRO A 251 2.90 33.63 12.40
C PRO A 251 4.40 33.79 12.60
N THR A 252 4.84 35.00 12.96
CA THR A 252 6.21 35.22 13.43
C THR A 252 6.39 34.52 14.77
N GLN A 253 7.44 33.70 14.90
CA GLN A 253 7.75 32.93 16.12
C GLN A 253 9.12 33.33 16.68
N ALA A 254 9.24 33.35 18.00
CA ALA A 254 10.53 33.48 18.69
C ALA A 254 11.38 32.21 18.43
N PRO A 255 12.73 32.31 18.39
CA PRO A 255 13.59 31.16 18.17
C PRO A 255 13.41 30.14 19.32
N LYS A 256 13.19 28.87 18.98
CA LYS A 256 13.18 27.74 19.92
C LYS A 256 13.84 26.49 19.33
N GLY A 257 14.36 25.63 20.21
CA GLY A 257 15.04 24.40 19.82
C GLY A 257 16.34 24.64 19.07
N LEU A 258 17.15 25.60 19.53
CA LEU A 258 18.49 25.85 19.00
C LEU A 258 19.44 24.69 19.38
N HIS A 259 20.03 24.05 18.39
CA HIS A 259 21.02 22.99 18.56
C HIS A 259 22.37 23.43 18.02
N LEU A 260 23.43 23.14 18.78
CA LEU A 260 24.81 23.42 18.41
C LEU A 260 25.62 22.12 18.45
N VAL A 261 26.19 21.74 17.31
CA VAL A 261 27.01 20.53 17.18
C VAL A 261 28.28 20.81 16.37
N THR A 262 29.28 19.95 16.48
CA THR A 262 30.44 19.98 15.58
C THR A 262 30.16 19.12 14.35
N SER A 263 30.75 19.46 13.20
CA SER A 263 30.57 18.68 11.96
C SER A 263 31.00 17.21 12.07
N GLU A 264 31.94 16.91 12.97
CA GLU A 264 32.39 15.53 13.24
C GLU A 264 31.57 14.81 14.33
N GLY A 265 30.63 15.50 14.99
CA GLY A 265 29.88 14.97 16.14
C GLY A 265 30.74 14.72 17.39
N LYS A 266 32.00 15.18 17.41
CA LYS A 266 32.95 15.01 18.51
C LYS A 266 33.05 16.28 19.37
N LEU A 267 33.16 16.09 20.68
CA LEU A 267 33.42 17.15 21.66
C LEU A 267 34.92 17.36 21.95
N THR A 268 35.77 16.87 21.05
CA THR A 268 37.23 16.98 21.15
C THR A 268 37.81 17.51 19.85
N ALA A 269 38.77 18.44 19.94
CA ALA A 269 39.50 18.95 18.79
C ALA A 269 41.01 18.96 19.05
N THR A 270 41.81 18.94 17.99
CA THR A 270 43.26 19.13 18.08
C THR A 270 43.62 20.60 17.90
N LEU A 271 44.57 21.07 18.72
CA LEU A 271 45.09 22.43 18.62
C LEU A 271 45.52 22.78 17.19
N GLY A 272 45.11 23.94 16.68
CA GLY A 272 45.49 24.42 15.34
C GLY A 272 44.70 23.81 14.17
N THR A 273 43.67 23.01 14.41
CA THR A 273 42.79 22.49 13.35
C THR A 273 41.49 23.29 13.22
N ASN A 274 40.88 23.25 12.04
CA ASN A 274 39.58 23.86 11.78
C ASN A 274 38.47 23.02 12.41
N VAL A 275 37.80 23.58 13.41
CA VAL A 275 36.55 23.02 13.96
C VAL A 275 35.38 23.72 13.28
N THR A 276 34.49 22.94 12.67
CA THR A 276 33.27 23.49 12.05
C THR A 276 32.09 23.26 12.99
N PHE A 277 31.40 24.34 13.34
CA PHE A 277 30.20 24.33 14.18
C PHE A 277 28.95 24.48 13.31
N LEU A 278 27.99 23.59 13.51
CA LEU A 278 26.68 23.60 12.86
C LEU A 278 25.64 24.04 13.90
N VAL A 279 24.83 25.02 13.52
CA VAL A 279 23.74 25.53 14.35
C VAL A 279 22.43 25.26 13.63
N PHE A 280 21.52 24.58 14.30
CA PHE A 280 20.18 24.28 13.79
C PHE A 280 19.13 24.98 14.65
N LEU A 281 18.09 25.50 14.01
CA LEU A 281 16.95 26.13 14.67
C LEU A 281 15.70 25.31 14.33
N GLU A 282 15.00 24.78 15.34
CA GLU A 282 13.78 23.99 15.13
C GLU A 282 12.53 24.85 14.88
N GLU A 283 12.33 25.90 15.67
CA GLU A 283 11.21 26.84 15.52
C GLU A 283 11.75 28.29 15.42
N GLY A 284 11.17 29.11 14.55
CA GLY A 284 11.51 30.53 14.45
C GLY A 284 11.76 31.00 13.01
N ASP A 285 11.80 32.32 12.82
CA ASP A 285 12.03 32.91 11.51
C ASP A 285 13.52 32.94 11.15
N GLY A 286 14.01 31.93 10.44
CA GLY A 286 15.41 31.84 10.05
C GLY A 286 15.92 33.04 9.21
N ALA A 287 15.05 33.76 8.51
CA ALA A 287 15.43 34.95 7.74
C ALA A 287 15.61 36.21 8.61
N ARG A 288 14.96 36.26 9.77
CA ARG A 288 14.96 37.40 10.71
C ARG A 288 15.52 37.06 12.08
N THR A 289 16.19 35.92 12.21
CA THR A 289 16.85 35.48 13.44
C THR A 289 18.35 35.62 13.26
N SER A 290 18.96 36.50 14.05
CA SER A 290 20.41 36.64 14.10
C SER A 290 21.01 35.54 14.97
N ILE A 291 22.10 34.92 14.49
CA ILE A 291 22.83 33.87 15.21
C ILE A 291 24.19 34.41 15.65
N MET A 292 24.42 34.46 16.96
CA MET A 292 25.71 34.78 17.54
C MET A 292 26.35 33.51 18.11
N VAL A 293 27.59 33.21 17.75
CA VAL A 293 28.39 32.11 18.31
C VAL A 293 29.61 32.68 19.02
N ASP A 294 29.67 32.49 20.34
CA ASP A 294 30.82 32.77 21.19
C ASP A 294 31.62 31.47 21.38
N PHE A 295 32.88 31.45 20.97
CA PHE A 295 33.74 30.26 21.05
C PHE A 295 34.34 30.04 22.45
N GLY A 296 34.15 30.97 23.39
CA GLY A 296 34.68 30.87 24.75
C GLY A 296 36.17 31.15 24.88
N ASP A 297 36.82 31.61 23.80
CA ASP A 297 38.23 32.04 23.76
C ASP A 297 38.40 33.55 23.54
N GLY A 298 37.32 34.31 23.69
CA GLY A 298 37.25 35.76 23.46
C GLY A 298 36.85 36.15 22.03
N HIS A 299 36.68 35.20 21.11
CA HIS A 299 36.13 35.45 19.78
C HIS A 299 34.64 35.11 19.74
N ALA A 300 33.84 36.03 19.23
CA ALA A 300 32.44 35.81 18.93
C ALA A 300 32.11 36.32 17.52
N LEU A 301 31.29 35.57 16.79
CA LEU A 301 30.84 35.93 15.46
C LEU A 301 29.32 36.03 15.44
N THR A 302 28.78 37.05 14.78
CA THR A 302 27.34 37.24 14.63
C THR A 302 26.96 37.25 13.15
N TYR A 303 25.91 36.51 12.83
CA TYR A 303 25.33 36.35 11.50
C TYR A 303 23.89 36.85 11.52
N SER A 304 23.46 37.53 10.45
CA SER A 304 22.13 38.17 10.39
C SER A 304 20.98 37.20 10.13
N ASN A 305 21.25 36.03 9.55
CA ASN A 305 20.24 35.02 9.27
C ASN A 305 20.84 33.60 9.37
N VAL A 306 19.96 32.59 9.45
CA VAL A 306 20.37 31.18 9.56
C VAL A 306 20.95 30.64 8.25
N SER A 307 20.49 31.12 7.10
CA SER A 307 21.05 30.72 5.79
C SER A 307 22.52 31.10 5.62
N SER A 308 23.01 32.14 6.32
CA SER A 308 24.42 32.56 6.26
C SER A 308 25.39 31.55 6.87
N ILE A 309 24.89 30.53 7.58
CA ILE A 309 25.71 29.56 8.31
C ILE A 309 25.44 28.11 7.87
N GLU A 310 24.81 27.91 6.70
CA GLU A 310 24.48 26.57 6.15
C GLU A 310 25.73 25.67 5.98
N ASP A 311 26.86 26.26 5.56
CA ASP A 311 28.14 25.56 5.43
C ASP A 311 28.89 25.35 6.77
N GLY A 312 28.30 25.81 7.87
CA GLY A 312 28.89 25.80 9.21
C GLY A 312 29.94 26.89 9.45
N ILE A 313 30.16 27.18 10.73
CA ILE A 313 31.06 28.24 11.19
C ILE A 313 32.39 27.61 11.58
N LYS A 314 33.47 28.01 10.90
CA LYS A 314 34.82 27.47 11.14
C LYS A 314 35.59 28.31 12.16
N HIS A 315 36.26 27.65 13.11
CA HIS A 315 37.12 28.30 14.09
C HIS A 315 38.37 27.47 14.40
N ILE A 316 39.48 28.14 14.72
CA ILE A 316 40.76 27.50 15.09
C ILE A 316 41.18 27.96 16.48
N TYR A 317 41.27 27.01 17.41
CA TYR A 317 41.72 27.28 18.78
C TYR A 317 43.26 27.38 18.86
N LYS A 318 43.73 28.43 19.54
CA LYS A 318 45.16 28.73 19.74
C LYS A 318 45.72 28.27 21.10
N ALA A 319 44.86 27.85 22.01
CA ALA A 319 45.26 27.32 23.32
C ALA A 319 44.56 25.97 23.58
N VAL A 320 45.22 25.12 24.36
CA VAL A 320 44.63 23.88 24.87
C VAL A 320 43.76 24.18 26.09
N GLY A 321 42.67 23.44 26.25
CA GLY A 321 41.73 23.66 27.34
C GLY A 321 40.33 23.21 27.01
N ILE A 322 39.41 23.45 27.94
CA ILE A 322 37.98 23.23 27.73
C ILE A 322 37.34 24.59 27.48
N PHE A 323 36.74 24.74 26.31
CA PHE A 323 36.09 25.97 25.87
C PHE A 323 34.57 25.81 25.95
N ARG A 324 33.89 26.84 26.46
CA ARG A 324 32.43 26.90 26.53
C ARG A 324 31.91 27.66 25.32
N VAL A 325 31.54 26.91 24.28
CA VAL A 325 30.96 27.46 23.06
C VAL A 325 29.48 27.72 23.30
N THR A 326 29.02 28.95 23.04
CA THR A 326 27.62 29.35 23.23
C THR A 326 27.07 29.87 21.92
N ALA A 327 25.99 29.27 21.41
CA ALA A 327 25.24 29.81 20.29
C ALA A 327 23.96 30.47 20.82
N THR A 328 23.67 31.68 20.35
CA THR A 328 22.48 32.46 20.72
C THR A 328 21.75 32.87 19.46
N GLY A 329 20.48 32.47 19.34
CA GLY A 329 19.58 32.92 18.29
C GLY A 329 18.64 33.98 18.84
N GLU A 330 18.54 35.12 18.18
CA GLU A 330 17.75 36.27 18.64
C GLU A 330 16.90 36.87 17.51
N ASN A 331 15.66 37.22 17.81
CA ASN A 331 14.80 38.01 16.94
C ASN A 331 13.92 38.99 17.76
N SER A 332 13.06 39.75 17.08
CA SER A 332 12.21 40.77 17.74
C SER A 332 11.19 40.22 18.74
N LEU A 333 11.01 38.90 18.82
CA LEU A 333 10.05 38.24 19.71
C LEU A 333 10.72 37.53 20.89
N GLY A 334 12.04 37.29 20.84
CA GLY A 334 12.78 36.65 21.92
C GLY A 334 14.15 36.13 21.49
N SER A 335 14.81 35.44 22.43
CA SER A 335 16.13 34.87 22.25
C SER A 335 16.22 33.48 22.90
N GLU A 336 17.00 32.59 22.31
CA GLU A 336 17.36 31.29 22.88
C GLU A 336 18.86 31.06 22.76
N SER A 337 19.45 30.39 23.75
CA SER A 337 20.87 30.07 23.77
C SER A 337 21.12 28.61 24.11
N VAL A 338 22.10 28.00 23.43
CA VAL A 338 22.57 26.64 23.68
C VAL A 338 24.08 26.64 23.92
N VAL A 339 24.55 25.73 24.76
CA VAL A 339 25.96 25.63 25.17
C VAL A 339 26.54 24.26 24.80
N LEU A 340 27.75 24.26 24.26
CA LEU A 340 28.56 23.08 23.98
C LEU A 340 29.94 23.26 24.63
N TYR A 341 30.42 22.22 25.32
CA TYR A 341 31.77 22.20 25.88
C TYR A 341 32.71 21.43 24.95
N LEU A 342 33.74 22.11 24.43
CA LEU A 342 34.74 21.52 23.53
C LEU A 342 36.08 21.36 24.24
N HIS A 343 36.65 20.17 24.22
CA HIS A 343 37.98 19.90 24.76
C HIS A 343 39.05 19.94 23.67
N VAL A 344 39.90 20.95 23.69
CA VAL A 344 41.02 21.12 22.75
C VAL A 344 42.29 20.55 23.37
N THR A 345 42.88 19.55 22.70
CA THR A 345 44.06 18.83 23.17
C THR A 345 45.24 19.02 22.22
N TYR A 346 46.46 18.79 22.73
CA TYR A 346 47.63 18.72 21.86
C TYR A 346 47.49 17.59 20.84
N PRO A 347 48.08 17.74 19.64
CA PRO A 347 48.23 16.63 18.72
C PRO A 347 48.98 15.52 19.45
N ARG A 348 48.34 14.37 19.68
CA ARG A 348 49.08 13.22 20.19
C ARG A 348 50.13 12.85 19.15
N PRO A 349 51.42 12.70 19.51
CA PRO A 349 52.37 12.13 18.58
C PRO A 349 51.89 10.73 18.21
N GLN A 350 51.60 10.51 16.92
CA GLN A 350 51.47 9.16 16.39
C GLN A 350 52.82 8.48 16.60
N ARG A 351 52.92 7.64 17.64
CA ARG A 351 53.98 6.63 17.65
C ARG A 351 53.68 5.72 16.46
N LEU A 352 54.42 5.88 15.36
CA LEU A 352 54.63 4.77 14.44
C LEU A 352 55.30 3.68 15.27
N CYS A 353 54.58 2.62 15.60
CA CYS A 353 55.24 1.36 15.93
C CYS A 353 55.97 0.92 14.66
N THR A 354 57.25 1.23 14.57
CA THR A 354 58.15 0.53 13.65
C THR A 354 58.20 -0.93 14.08
N ASP A 355 58.34 -1.85 13.13
CA ASP A 355 58.38 -3.33 13.31
C ASP A 355 59.48 -3.87 14.26
N ALA A 356 60.14 -3.00 15.03
CA ALA A 356 61.23 -3.32 15.95
C ALA A 356 60.78 -3.75 17.36
N GLU A 357 59.48 -3.79 17.67
CA GLU A 357 58.95 -4.35 18.94
C GLU A 357 58.31 -5.75 18.80
N ARG A 358 58.33 -6.35 17.60
CA ARG A 358 57.84 -7.73 17.38
C ARG A 358 58.89 -8.82 17.66
N LYS A 359 60.09 -8.47 18.12
CA LYS A 359 61.22 -9.40 18.37
C LYS A 359 61.78 -9.41 19.80
N ARG A 360 61.05 -8.88 20.80
CA ARG A 360 61.48 -8.96 22.21
C ARG A 360 60.67 -9.89 23.12
N THR A 361 59.70 -10.62 22.56
CA THR A 361 58.91 -11.67 23.25
C THR A 361 59.01 -13.02 22.55
N ARG A 362 60.20 -13.37 22.03
CA ARG A 362 60.45 -14.71 21.44
C ARG A 362 61.64 -15.47 22.03
N ASN A 363 62.24 -14.98 23.12
CA ASN A 363 63.46 -15.56 23.69
C ASN A 363 63.44 -15.85 25.19
N ASP A 364 62.28 -15.90 25.85
CA ASP A 364 62.18 -16.42 27.21
C ASP A 364 60.97 -17.34 27.34
N THR A 365 61.10 -18.57 26.84
CA THR A 365 60.53 -19.79 27.44
C THR A 365 60.88 -21.00 26.58
N LYS A 366 62.05 -21.58 26.85
CA LYS A 366 62.35 -22.97 26.53
C LYS A 366 62.81 -23.65 27.81
N SER A 367 61.87 -24.15 28.62
CA SER A 367 62.14 -25.27 29.49
C SER A 367 60.85 -25.97 29.93
N SER A 368 60.93 -27.30 29.99
CA SER A 368 60.00 -28.28 30.56
C SER A 368 58.67 -28.55 29.85
N LYS A 369 58.66 -29.68 29.13
CA LYS A 369 57.52 -30.55 28.84
C LYS A 369 57.21 -31.39 30.10
N SER A 370 55.95 -31.49 30.51
CA SER A 370 55.38 -32.72 31.11
C SER A 370 53.85 -32.62 31.24
N ASP A 371 53.19 -33.57 30.57
CA ASP A 371 51.93 -34.29 30.90
C ASP A 371 50.64 -33.59 31.36
N GLY A 372 49.54 -33.91 30.66
CA GLY A 372 48.34 -34.42 31.33
C GLY A 372 47.01 -33.66 31.16
N LYS A 373 46.14 -34.23 30.30
CA LYS A 373 44.68 -34.46 30.46
C LYS A 373 43.64 -33.31 30.27
N HIS A 374 42.69 -33.62 29.37
CA HIS A 374 41.33 -33.09 29.09
C HIS A 374 40.38 -32.89 30.31
N PRO A 375 39.11 -32.42 30.16
CA PRO A 375 38.42 -31.68 29.08
C PRO A 375 37.50 -30.51 29.56
N GLY A 376 36.89 -29.73 28.65
CA GLY A 376 35.73 -28.87 28.96
C GLY A 376 35.38 -27.82 27.89
N VAL A 377 34.22 -27.99 27.26
CA VAL A 377 33.49 -27.11 26.31
C VAL A 377 32.19 -26.67 27.03
N PRO A 378 31.37 -25.64 26.64
CA PRO A 378 31.47 -24.59 25.62
C PRO A 378 31.25 -23.15 26.17
N GLU A 379 31.43 -22.12 25.33
CA GLU A 379 30.69 -20.86 25.51
C GLU A 379 30.03 -20.40 24.20
N HIS A 380 28.75 -20.06 24.35
CA HIS A 380 27.78 -19.62 23.35
C HIS A 380 27.81 -18.09 23.24
N SER A 381 27.72 -17.57 22.02
CA SER A 381 27.51 -16.15 21.73
C SER A 381 26.03 -15.75 21.82
N PRO A 382 25.71 -14.52 22.27
CA PRO A 382 24.44 -13.87 21.99
C PRO A 382 24.55 -12.79 20.90
N ARG A 383 23.43 -12.64 20.18
CA ARG A 383 23.12 -11.66 19.13
C ARG A 383 22.74 -10.30 19.71
N GLU A 384 22.94 -9.23 18.92
CA GLU A 384 22.05 -8.05 18.76
C GLU A 384 22.45 -7.34 17.44
N LEU A 385 21.65 -7.43 16.37
CA LEU A 385 20.60 -6.51 15.86
C LEU A 385 20.97 -5.00 15.78
N VAL A 386 21.18 -4.51 14.54
CA VAL A 386 20.77 -3.19 13.97
C VAL A 386 20.82 -3.36 12.43
N THR A 387 19.72 -3.53 11.68
CA THR A 387 18.87 -2.53 10.97
C THR A 387 19.56 -1.36 10.27
N SER A 388 19.61 -1.41 8.93
CA SER A 388 19.22 -0.28 8.06
C SER A 388 18.92 -0.73 6.63
N PRO A 389 18.12 0.05 5.86
CA PRO A 389 17.48 -0.37 4.63
C PRO A 389 18.19 0.18 3.38
N GLU A 390 18.48 -0.69 2.41
CA GLU A 390 18.89 -0.28 1.07
C GLU A 390 18.01 -0.93 0.00
N LEU A 391 17.30 -0.03 -0.70
CA LEU A 391 16.86 -0.05 -2.09
C LEU A 391 17.12 -1.36 -2.88
N MET A 392 16.06 -2.14 -3.14
CA MET A 392 16.11 -3.17 -4.18
C MET A 392 15.66 -2.57 -5.51
N ASP A 393 16.62 -2.21 -6.36
CA ASP A 393 16.44 -2.25 -7.81
C ASP A 393 16.25 -3.71 -8.23
N THR A 394 15.02 -4.12 -8.49
CA THR A 394 14.76 -5.39 -9.16
C THR A 394 14.85 -5.18 -10.67
N GLU A 395 16.05 -5.46 -11.22
CA GLU A 395 16.21 -5.74 -12.63
C GLU A 395 15.27 -6.88 -13.04
N LEU A 396 14.50 -6.61 -14.09
CA LEU A 396 13.62 -7.51 -14.80
C LEU A 396 14.44 -8.70 -15.34
N ASN A 397 14.39 -9.85 -14.66
CA ASN A 397 15.02 -11.08 -15.14
C ASN A 397 14.20 -11.64 -16.33
N THR A 398 14.40 -11.08 -17.51
CA THR A 398 13.93 -11.63 -18.78
C THR A 398 14.73 -12.89 -19.10
N ARG A 399 14.27 -14.03 -18.57
CA ARG A 399 14.58 -15.35 -19.13
C ARG A 399 13.33 -15.89 -19.81
N PRO A 400 13.40 -16.33 -21.08
CA PRO A 400 12.27 -16.95 -21.75
C PRO A 400 11.91 -18.23 -21.01
N ILE A 401 10.69 -18.30 -20.49
CA ILE A 401 10.12 -19.54 -19.99
C ILE A 401 10.00 -20.46 -21.20
N GLY A 402 10.95 -21.38 -21.31
CA GLY A 402 10.98 -22.39 -22.35
C GLY A 402 9.68 -23.18 -22.34
N CYS A 403 9.15 -23.45 -23.52
CA CYS A 403 7.95 -24.23 -23.76
C CYS A 403 7.93 -25.49 -22.88
N ILE A 404 6.93 -25.58 -22.01
CA ILE A 404 6.62 -26.80 -21.26
C ILE A 404 6.27 -27.87 -22.31
N LYS A 405 7.11 -28.89 -22.45
CA LYS A 405 6.79 -30.07 -23.25
C LYS A 405 5.56 -30.75 -22.62
N PRO A 406 4.57 -31.17 -23.42
CA PRO A 406 3.43 -31.91 -22.89
C PRO A 406 3.92 -33.22 -22.28
N HIS A 407 3.41 -33.52 -21.09
CA HIS A 407 3.64 -34.77 -20.39
C HIS A 407 3.25 -35.95 -21.29
N ALA A 408 4.03 -37.03 -21.28
CA ALA A 408 3.98 -38.15 -22.24
C ALA A 408 2.69 -39.01 -22.27
N HIS A 409 1.59 -38.52 -21.68
CA HIS A 409 0.28 -39.20 -21.66
C HIS A 409 -0.89 -38.31 -22.12
N VAL A 410 -0.64 -37.16 -22.75
CA VAL A 410 -1.71 -36.41 -23.45
C VAL A 410 -1.84 -36.94 -24.86
N LYS A 411 -2.76 -37.89 -25.08
CA LYS A 411 -3.26 -38.18 -26.42
C LYS A 411 -4.35 -37.16 -26.73
N PHE A 412 -4.14 -36.37 -27.79
CA PHE A 412 -5.26 -35.69 -28.42
C PHE A 412 -6.13 -36.78 -29.03
N SER A 413 -7.36 -36.92 -28.53
CA SER A 413 -8.33 -37.80 -29.19
C SER A 413 -8.54 -37.30 -30.62
N ASN A 414 -8.45 -38.21 -31.59
CA ASN A 414 -8.84 -37.96 -32.97
C ASN A 414 -10.37 -38.04 -33.15
N GLU A 415 -11.11 -38.34 -32.08
CA GLU A 415 -12.56 -38.19 -32.08
C GLU A 415 -12.87 -36.69 -31.97
N LEU A 416 -13.66 -36.20 -32.92
CA LEU A 416 -14.17 -34.82 -32.91
C LEU A 416 -14.64 -34.48 -31.49
N PRO A 417 -14.28 -33.30 -30.93
CA PRO A 417 -14.92 -32.85 -29.70
C PRO A 417 -16.43 -32.96 -29.92
N THR A 418 -17.13 -33.54 -28.94
CA THR A 418 -18.59 -33.65 -28.98
C THR A 418 -19.15 -32.23 -28.98
N TYR A 419 -19.38 -31.71 -30.19
CA TYR A 419 -20.05 -30.43 -30.41
C TYR A 419 -21.49 -30.60 -29.98
N ILE A 420 -21.81 -30.15 -28.77
CA ILE A 420 -23.19 -30.01 -28.34
C ILE A 420 -23.54 -28.56 -28.59
N ASN A 421 -24.32 -28.35 -29.65
CA ASN A 421 -25.02 -27.12 -29.90
C ASN A 421 -26.21 -27.10 -28.93
N ILE A 422 -26.19 -26.21 -27.94
CA ILE A 422 -27.33 -26.00 -27.04
C ILE A 422 -28.36 -25.13 -27.75
#